data_AF-A0A9N9SD83-F1
#
_entry.id   AF-A0A9N9SD83-F1
#
_cell.length_a   1.000
_cell.length_b   1.000
_cell.length_c   1.000
_cell.angle_alpha   90.00
_cell.angle_beta   90.00
_cell.angle_gamma   90.00
#
_symmetry.space_group_name_H-M   'P 1'
#
loop_
_entity.id
_entity.type
_entity.pdbx_description
1 polymer ?
#
loop_
_entity_poly.entity_id
_entity_poly.type
_entity_poly.pdbx_seq_one_letter_code
_entity_poly.pdbx_strand_id
1 'polypeptide(L)'
;MPENEADFERFLSEEALKYDFESLEVVLSGGFEDESRVESTVKDRDLIHLRATHEKTDTRLVLHTVLADAENVVVSVRDTDVILLSLHYFSKMKCSKVWIMSGTAIDRRFMPIHDVCDRLAPGQVIPCHYWM
;
A
#
# COMPACT_ATOMS: atom_id res chain seq x y z
N MET A 1 -15.09 10.67 8.52
CA MET A 1 -14.61 11.74 7.65
C MET A 1 -15.65 12.84 7.57
N PRO A 2 -15.26 14.14 7.60
CA PRO A 2 -16.17 15.21 7.20
C PRO A 2 -16.61 14.98 5.74
N GLU A 3 -17.87 15.30 5.43
CA GLU A 3 -18.54 14.93 4.17
C GLU A 3 -17.78 15.38 2.91
N ASN A 4 -17.07 16.51 2.99
CA ASN A 4 -16.25 17.06 1.93
C ASN A 4 -14.98 16.26 1.62
N GLU A 5 -14.42 15.54 2.60
CA GLU A 5 -13.19 14.76 2.44
C GLU A 5 -13.48 13.43 1.74
N ALA A 6 -14.57 12.76 2.14
CA ALA A 6 -15.05 11.55 1.47
C ALA A 6 -15.44 11.82 0.00
N ASP A 7 -16.10 12.95 -0.27
CA ASP A 7 -16.42 13.36 -1.64
C ASP A 7 -15.18 13.61 -2.49
N PHE A 8 -14.13 14.20 -1.91
CA PHE A 8 -12.89 14.46 -2.61
C PHE A 8 -12.12 13.17 -2.92
N GLU A 9 -12.01 12.24 -1.97
CA GLU A 9 -11.39 10.92 -2.19
C GLU A 9 -12.11 10.11 -3.27
N ARG A 10 -13.45 10.16 -3.27
CA ARG A 10 -14.28 9.54 -4.30
C ARG A 10 -14.00 10.12 -5.67
N PHE A 11 -14.03 11.45 -5.77
CA PHE A 11 -13.75 12.15 -7.00
C PHE A 11 -12.36 11.78 -7.55
N LEU A 12 -11.32 11.78 -6.72
CA LEU A 12 -9.98 11.40 -7.15
C LEU A 12 -9.91 9.95 -7.64
N SER A 13 -10.56 9.02 -6.94
CA SER A 13 -10.56 7.60 -7.33
C SER A 13 -11.28 7.40 -8.66
N GLU A 14 -12.42 8.05 -8.87
CA GLU A 14 -13.19 7.97 -10.11
C GLU A 14 -12.48 8.63 -11.30
N GLU A 15 -11.81 9.77 -11.08
CA GLU A 15 -11.03 10.45 -12.12
C GLU A 15 -9.76 9.66 -12.49
N ALA A 16 -9.08 9.07 -11.51
CA ALA A 16 -7.92 8.23 -11.76
C ALA A 16 -8.27 7.03 -12.66
N LEU A 17 -9.43 6.39 -12.48
CA LEU A 17 -9.87 5.28 -13.36
C LEU A 17 -10.10 5.70 -14.82
N LYS A 18 -10.30 7.00 -15.09
CA LYS A 18 -10.50 7.53 -16.44
C LYS A 18 -9.19 7.93 -17.11
N TYR A 19 -8.13 8.11 -16.34
CA TYR A 19 -6.85 8.58 -16.83
C TYR A 19 -6.04 7.46 -17.47
N ASP A 20 -5.40 7.76 -18.59
CA ASP A 20 -4.46 6.85 -19.25
C ASP A 20 -3.07 7.03 -18.65
N PHE A 21 -2.65 6.09 -17.79
CA PHE A 21 -1.32 6.04 -17.20
C PHE A 21 -0.29 5.33 -18.10
N GLU A 22 -0.54 5.34 -19.42
CA GLU A 22 0.31 4.76 -20.44
C GLU A 22 0.52 3.24 -20.25
N SER A 23 1.70 2.85 -19.76
CA SER A 23 2.07 1.45 -19.53
C SER A 23 1.86 0.99 -18.09
N LEU A 24 1.33 1.85 -17.23
CA LEU A 24 1.15 1.58 -15.81
C LEU A 24 -0.28 1.11 -15.53
N GLU A 25 -0.38 0.00 -14.81
CA GLU A 25 -1.61 -0.37 -14.11
C GLU A 25 -1.70 0.43 -12.81
N VAL A 26 -2.84 1.10 -12.60
CA VAL A 26 -3.15 1.77 -11.35
C VAL A 26 -4.30 1.03 -10.69
N VAL A 27 -4.04 0.52 -9.50
CA VAL A 27 -5.03 -0.14 -8.65
C VAL A 27 -5.40 0.80 -7.51
N LEU A 28 -6.70 1.07 -7.36
CA LEU A 28 -7.26 2.00 -6.40
C LEU A 28 -8.09 1.25 -5.37
N SER A 29 -7.94 1.63 -4.11
CA SER A 29 -8.68 1.08 -2.97
C SER A 29 -8.98 2.21 -1.99
N GLY A 30 -10.22 2.27 -1.50
CA GLY A 30 -10.71 3.40 -0.70
C GLY A 30 -11.30 4.53 -1.56
N GLY A 31 -12.00 5.47 -0.93
CA GLY A 31 -12.69 6.57 -1.61
C GLY A 31 -14.01 6.20 -2.31
N PHE A 32 -14.37 4.93 -2.42
CA PHE A 32 -15.65 4.51 -3.00
C PHE A 32 -16.78 4.45 -1.97
N GLU A 33 -18.05 4.47 -2.43
CA GLU A 33 -19.22 4.24 -1.56
C GLU A 33 -19.17 2.87 -0.88
N ASP A 34 -18.71 1.84 -1.59
CA ASP A 34 -18.34 0.55 -0.99
C ASP A 34 -16.88 0.62 -0.53
N GLU A 35 -16.67 0.70 0.78
CA GLU A 35 -15.34 0.77 1.38
C GLU A 35 -14.43 -0.41 1.02
N SER A 36 -15.00 -1.58 0.69
CA SER A 36 -14.24 -2.78 0.30
C SER A 36 -13.87 -2.81 -1.19
N ARG A 37 -14.35 -1.83 -1.96
CA ARG A 37 -14.19 -1.78 -3.41
C ARG A 37 -12.73 -1.49 -3.76
N VAL A 38 -12.26 -2.25 -4.75
CA VAL A 38 -10.94 -2.10 -5.38
C VAL A 38 -11.16 -2.16 -6.88
N GLU A 39 -10.55 -1.23 -7.60
CA GLU A 39 -10.67 -1.09 -9.05
C GLU A 39 -9.29 -0.94 -9.68
N SER A 40 -9.15 -1.33 -10.95
CA SER A 40 -7.91 -1.19 -11.72
C SER A 40 -8.19 -0.42 -13.01
N THR A 41 -7.20 0.35 -13.48
CA THR A 41 -7.22 0.93 -14.83
C THR A 41 -7.12 -0.14 -15.93
N VAL A 42 -6.66 -1.35 -15.59
CA VAL A 42 -6.69 -2.52 -16.47
C VAL A 42 -8.03 -3.25 -16.33
N LYS A 43 -8.73 -3.40 -17.45
CA LYS A 43 -10.02 -4.11 -17.49
C LYS A 43 -9.87 -5.59 -17.17
N ASP A 44 -10.90 -6.16 -16.54
CA ASP A 44 -11.02 -7.60 -16.23
C ASP A 44 -9.91 -8.17 -15.34
N ARG A 45 -9.19 -7.32 -14.61
CA ARG A 45 -8.24 -7.75 -13.59
C ARG A 45 -9.00 -8.42 -12.43
N ASP A 46 -8.58 -9.61 -12.02
CA ASP A 46 -9.10 -10.22 -10.80
C ASP A 46 -8.51 -9.51 -9.58
N LEU A 47 -9.35 -8.77 -8.87
CA LEU A 47 -8.99 -7.96 -7.71
C LEU A 47 -9.65 -8.47 -6.42
N ILE A 48 -10.31 -9.64 -6.44
CA ILE A 48 -11.11 -10.10 -5.28
C ILE A 48 -10.26 -10.27 -4.03
N HIS A 49 -9.01 -10.67 -4.20
CA HIS A 49 -8.04 -10.86 -3.13
C HIS A 49 -7.55 -9.55 -2.51
N LEU A 50 -7.74 -8.41 -3.19
CA LEU A 50 -7.35 -7.08 -2.71
C LEU A 50 -8.49 -6.36 -1.97
N ARG A 51 -9.72 -6.88 -2.04
CA ARG A 51 -10.84 -6.29 -1.28
C ARG A 51 -10.56 -6.36 0.21
N ALA A 52 -10.66 -5.22 0.87
CA ALA A 52 -10.30 -5.08 2.28
C ALA A 52 -11.35 -4.26 3.01
N THR A 53 -11.87 -4.79 4.12
CA THR A 53 -12.76 -4.06 5.04
C THR A 53 -12.00 -3.32 6.14
N HIS A 54 -10.66 -3.24 6.03
CA HIS A 54 -9.83 -2.56 7.01
C HIS A 54 -10.12 -1.07 6.95
N GLU A 55 -10.45 -0.43 8.06
CA GLU A 55 -10.78 1.01 8.08
C GLU A 55 -9.58 1.88 7.67
N LYS A 56 -8.36 1.49 8.08
CA LYS A 56 -7.16 2.32 7.92
C LYS A 56 -6.41 2.08 6.60
N THR A 57 -6.07 3.17 5.91
CA THR A 57 -5.37 3.19 4.61
C THR A 57 -3.99 2.56 4.66
N ASP A 58 -3.26 2.72 5.77
CA ASP A 58 -1.94 2.13 6.01
C ASP A 58 -1.94 0.60 5.89
N THR A 59 -2.96 -0.05 6.45
CA THR A 59 -3.11 -1.49 6.51
C THR A 59 -3.51 -2.03 5.13
N ARG A 60 -4.37 -1.31 4.42
CA ARG A 60 -4.71 -1.63 3.02
C ARG A 60 -3.47 -1.58 2.14
N LEU A 61 -2.66 -0.52 2.26
CA LEU A 61 -1.43 -0.36 1.47
C LEU A 61 -0.45 -1.53 1.69
N VAL A 62 -0.29 -2.00 2.92
CA VAL A 62 0.55 -3.18 3.21
C VAL A 62 -0.07 -4.47 2.67
N LEU A 63 -1.40 -4.63 2.75
CA LEU A 63 -2.09 -5.76 2.12
C LEU A 63 -1.83 -5.81 0.60
N HIS A 64 -1.96 -4.67 -0.09
CA HIS A 64 -1.63 -4.55 -1.51
C HIS A 64 -0.16 -4.93 -1.77
N THR A 65 0.76 -4.51 -0.91
CA THR A 65 2.20 -4.85 -1.03
C THR A 65 2.45 -6.35 -0.87
N VAL A 66 1.76 -7.01 0.08
CA VAL A 66 1.86 -8.46 0.32
C VAL A 66 1.38 -9.26 -0.88
N LEU A 67 0.29 -8.81 -1.50
CA LEU A 67 -0.38 -9.51 -2.58
C LEU A 67 0.16 -9.14 -3.97
N ALA A 68 0.92 -8.05 -4.07
CA ALA A 68 1.54 -7.57 -5.30
C ALA A 68 2.34 -8.67 -5.99
N ASP A 69 2.08 -8.83 -7.29
CA ASP A 69 2.77 -9.77 -8.15
C ASP A 69 3.94 -9.07 -8.85
N ALA A 70 4.91 -8.61 -8.05
CA ALA A 70 6.08 -7.88 -8.51
C ALA A 70 7.34 -8.36 -7.78
N GLU A 71 8.47 -8.43 -8.49
CA GLU A 71 9.75 -8.80 -7.89
C GLU A 71 10.29 -7.71 -6.94
N ASN A 72 10.01 -6.44 -7.28
CA ASN A 72 10.50 -5.25 -6.61
C ASN A 72 9.32 -4.32 -6.34
N VAL A 73 9.14 -3.88 -5.09
CA VAL A 73 8.04 -2.98 -4.70
C VAL A 73 8.56 -1.73 -4.02
N VAL A 74 8.03 -0.57 -4.41
CA VAL A 74 8.27 0.70 -3.73
C VAL A 74 6.97 1.15 -3.09
N VAL A 75 6.98 1.30 -1.76
CA VAL A 75 5.86 1.83 -1.00
C VAL A 75 6.12 3.30 -0.73
N SER A 76 5.32 4.17 -1.35
CA SER A 76 5.42 5.62 -1.17
C SER A 76 4.49 6.07 -0.04
N VAL A 77 5.05 6.37 1.13
CA VAL A 77 4.26 6.76 2.29
C VAL A 77 5.07 7.64 3.23
N ARG A 78 4.38 8.52 3.98
CA ARG A 78 4.99 9.33 5.05
C ARG A 78 4.73 8.78 6.44
N ASP A 79 3.80 7.85 6.56
CA ASP A 79 3.39 7.25 7.81
C ASP A 79 4.39 6.19 8.28
N THR A 80 4.79 6.29 9.55
CA THR A 80 5.73 5.35 10.19
C THR A 80 5.10 3.99 10.46
N ASP A 81 3.77 3.92 10.63
CA ASP A 81 3.08 2.66 10.94
C ASP A 81 3.20 1.68 9.76
N VAL A 82 3.21 2.20 8.53
CA VAL A 82 3.47 1.40 7.32
C VAL A 82 4.89 0.83 7.29
N ILE A 83 5.89 1.51 7.86
CA ILE A 83 7.26 0.98 7.94
C ILE A 83 7.30 -0.24 8.86
N LEU A 84 6.69 -0.13 10.04
CA LEU A 84 6.62 -1.22 11.02
C LEU A 84 5.82 -2.41 10.46
N LEU A 85 4.69 -2.14 9.84
CA LEU A 85 3.88 -3.16 9.18
C LEU A 85 4.65 -3.82 8.03
N SER A 86 5.39 -3.05 7.22
CA SER A 86 6.20 -3.60 6.13
C SER A 86 7.30 -4.53 6.65
N LEU A 87 7.99 -4.15 7.72
CA LEU A 87 8.98 -5.02 8.39
C LEU A 87 8.34 -6.31 8.92
N HIS A 88 7.17 -6.19 9.57
CA HIS A 88 6.45 -7.33 10.14
C HIS A 88 5.98 -8.32 9.06
N TYR A 89 5.44 -7.80 7.96
CA TYR A 89 4.83 -8.61 6.90
C TYR A 89 5.78 -8.96 5.76
N PHE A 90 7.03 -8.48 5.74
CA PHE A 90 7.98 -8.71 4.64
C PHE A 90 8.13 -10.20 4.28
N SER A 91 8.24 -11.08 5.28
CA SER A 91 8.33 -12.53 5.08
C SER A 91 7.12 -13.18 4.38
N LYS A 92 5.98 -12.49 4.34
CA LYS A 92 4.76 -12.94 3.66
C LYS A 92 4.58 -12.31 2.27
N MET A 93 5.39 -11.32 1.92
CA MET A 93 5.32 -10.67 0.61
C MET A 93 5.92 -11.58 -0.46
N LYS A 94 5.37 -11.52 -1.68
CA LYS A 94 5.88 -12.27 -2.83
C LYS A 94 7.13 -11.65 -3.47
N CYS A 95 7.41 -10.39 -3.15
CA CYS A 95 8.53 -9.64 -3.70
C CYS A 95 9.85 -9.98 -2.99
N SER A 96 10.95 -9.87 -3.73
CA SER A 96 12.30 -10.08 -3.19
C SER A 96 12.84 -8.83 -2.49
N LYS A 97 12.41 -7.64 -2.95
CA LYS A 97 12.89 -6.36 -2.45
C LYS A 97 11.76 -5.36 -2.30
N VAL A 98 11.73 -4.74 -1.14
CA VAL A 98 10.82 -3.64 -0.81
C VAL A 98 11.61 -2.42 -0.38
N TRP A 99 11.20 -1.24 -0.85
CA TRP A 99 11.68 0.05 -0.38
C TRP A 99 10.53 0.90 0.13
N ILE A 100 10.72 1.58 1.25
CA ILE A 100 9.87 2.71 1.63
C ILE A 100 10.46 3.97 1.03
N MET A 101 9.70 4.64 0.17
CA MET A 101 10.06 5.96 -0.33
C MET A 101 9.53 7.03 0.63
N SER A 102 10.45 7.87 1.11
CA SER A 102 10.17 9.02 1.97
C SER A 102 10.82 10.29 1.39
N GLY A 103 10.46 11.44 1.95
CA GLY A 103 11.02 12.74 1.55
C GLY A 103 10.12 13.53 0.61
N THR A 104 10.73 14.44 -0.16
CA THR A 104 10.01 15.32 -1.09
C THR A 104 10.23 14.88 -2.53
N ALA A 105 9.53 15.51 -3.48
CA ALA A 105 9.78 15.26 -4.89
C ALA A 105 11.25 15.52 -5.31
N ILE A 106 11.94 16.42 -4.60
CA ILE A 106 13.31 16.88 -4.91
C ILE A 106 14.37 16.06 -4.13
N ASP A 107 14.10 15.73 -2.86
CA ASP A 107 14.98 14.89 -2.03
C ASP A 107 14.23 13.61 -1.63
N ARG A 108 14.26 12.61 -2.51
CA ARG A 108 13.66 11.30 -2.27
C ARG A 108 14.67 10.37 -1.61
N ARG A 109 14.25 9.69 -0.56
CA ARG A 109 15.05 8.68 0.15
C ARG A 109 14.34 7.36 0.11
N PHE A 110 15.09 6.30 -0.13
CA PHE A 110 14.59 4.94 -0.20
C PHE A 110 15.19 4.14 0.94
N MET A 111 14.34 3.66 1.85
CA MET A 111 14.75 2.78 2.93
C MET A 111 14.53 1.32 2.49
N PRO A 112 15.60 0.50 2.35
CA PRO A 112 15.48 -0.89 1.93
C PRO A 112 14.99 -1.77 3.07
N ILE A 113 13.71 -2.18 3.04
CA ILE A 113 13.11 -3.03 4.09
C ILE A 113 13.75 -4.41 4.13
N HIS A 114 14.05 -4.98 2.97
CA HIS A 114 14.72 -6.27 2.82
C HIS A 114 16.08 -6.30 3.54
N ASP A 115 16.93 -5.29 3.33
CA ASP A 115 18.23 -5.18 4.02
C ASP A 115 18.07 -5.03 5.54
N VAL A 116 17.03 -4.35 6.00
CA VAL A 116 16.74 -4.22 7.43
C VAL A 116 16.30 -5.56 8.01
N CYS A 117 15.38 -6.28 7.35
CA CYS A 117 14.94 -7.61 7.74
C CYS A 117 16.10 -8.61 7.80
N ASP A 118 17.00 -8.60 6.82
CA ASP A 118 18.18 -9.48 6.80
C ASP A 118 19.14 -9.24 7.97
N ARG A 119 19.17 -8.02 8.50
CA ARG A 119 20.02 -7.62 9.64
C ARG A 119 19.35 -7.82 11.00
N LEU A 120 18.02 -7.98 11.03
CA LEU A 120 17.28 -8.20 12.27
C LEU A 120 17.35 -9.68 12.66
N ALA A 121 17.88 -9.99 13.84
CA ALA A 121 17.88 -11.35 14.34
C ALA A 121 16.43 -11.81 14.68
N PRO A 122 16.11 -13.11 14.56
CA PRO A 122 14.81 -13.64 14.98
C PRO A 122 14.50 -13.24 16.43
N GLY A 123 13.45 -12.43 16.65
CA GLY A 123 13.03 -11.95 17.96
C GLY A 123 13.37 -10.48 18.30
N GLN A 124 14.06 -9.75 17.43
CA GLN A 124 14.31 -8.29 17.64
C GLN A 124 13.15 -7.39 17.20
N VAL A 125 12.20 -7.91 16.42
CA VAL A 125 10.93 -7.23 16.15
C VAL A 125 9.90 -7.83 17.10
N ILE A 126 9.67 -7.16 18.23
CA ILE A 126 8.48 -7.43 19.04
C ILE A 126 7.33 -6.78 18.27
N PRO A 127 6.35 -7.55 17.75
CA PRO A 127 5.13 -6.94 17.24
C PRO A 127 4.50 -6.24 18.44
N CYS A 128 4.48 -4.90 18.45
CA CYS A 128 3.53 -4.20 19.30
C CYS A 128 2.15 -4.64 18.80
N HIS A 129 1.55 -5.62 19.48
CA HIS A 129 0.15 -5.97 19.31
C HIS A 129 -0.68 -4.77 19.78
N TYR A 130 -0.84 -3.79 18.90
CA TYR A 130 -1.84 -2.76 19.02
C TYR A 130 -2.83 -2.96 17.88
N TRP A 131 -3.80 -3.84 18.12
CA TRP A 131 -5.07 -3.76 17.42
C TRP A 131 -5.95 -2.83 18.24
N MET A 132 -6.20 -1.63 17.71
CA MET A 132 -7.39 -0.84 18.02
C MET A 132 -7.82 -0.09 16.77
#